data_AF-A0AAD3RL53-F1
#
_entry.id   AF-A0AAD3RL53-F1
#
_cell.length_a   1.000
_cell.length_b   1.000
_cell.length_c   1.000
_cell.angle_alpha   90.00
_cell.angle_beta   90.00
_cell.angle_gamma   90.00
#
_symmetry.space_group_name_H-M   'P 1'
#
loop_
_entity.id
_entity.type
_entity.pdbx_description
1 polymer ?
#
loop_
_entity_poly.entity_id
_entity_poly.type
_entity_poly.pdbx_seq_one_letter_code
_entity_poly.pdbx_strand_id
1 'polypeptide(L)' 'GDSGGPLVCKGNLAFGVVSYNNQGNCDYPDVPNIYTDISKYAPWINDILKKKKC' A
#
# COMPACT_ATOMS: atom_id res chain seq x y z
N GLY A 1 4.41 6.27 -8.63
CA GLY A 1 3.47 5.13 -8.65
C GLY A 1 2.07 5.69 -8.58
N ASP A 2 1.10 5.01 -9.18
CA ASP A 2 -0.29 5.46 -9.12
C ASP A 2 -0.85 5.26 -7.70
N SER A 3 -1.66 6.21 -7.23
CA SER A 3 -2.32 6.09 -5.93
C SER A 3 -3.15 4.80 -5.88
N GLY A 4 -3.02 4.03 -4.80
CA GLY A 4 -3.64 2.70 -4.70
C GLY A 4 -2.78 1.53 -5.22
N GLY A 5 -1.65 1.80 -5.87
CA GLY A 5 -0.71 0.77 -6.31
C GLY A 5 0.04 0.09 -5.14
N PRO A 6 0.48 -1.17 -5.29
CA PRO A 6 1.19 -1.89 -4.24
C PRO A 6 2.67 -1.48 -4.17
N LEU A 7 3.17 -1.26 -2.95
CA LEU A 7 4.59 -1.29 -2.64
C LEU A 7 4.99 -2.74 -2.37
N VAL A 8 5.71 -3.33 -3.32
CA VAL A 8 6.17 -4.73 -3.25
C VAL A 8 7.64 -4.77 -2.83
N CYS A 9 7.97 -5.62 -1.86
CA CYS A 9 9.35 -5.93 -1.50
C CYS A 9 9.53 -7.46 -1.45
N LYS A 10 10.79 -7.92 -1.61
CA LYS A 10 11.27 -9.32 -1.49
C LYS A 10 10.21 -10.43 -1.58
N GLY A 11 10.21 -11.20 -2.67
CA GLY A 11 9.36 -12.38 -2.80
C GLY A 11 7.90 -12.05 -3.16
N ASN A 12 7.68 -10.97 -3.91
CA ASN A 12 6.36 -10.52 -4.38
C ASN A 12 5.34 -10.22 -3.27
N LEU A 13 5.82 -9.91 -2.05
CA LEU A 13 4.94 -9.54 -0.95
C LEU A 13 4.66 -8.04 -0.98
N ALA A 14 3.38 -7.67 -0.91
CA ALA A 14 2.96 -6.28 -0.79
C ALA A 14 3.06 -5.83 0.68
N PHE A 15 3.82 -4.76 0.92
CA PHE A 15 4.03 -4.17 2.25
C PHE A 15 3.20 -2.90 2.46
N GLY A 16 2.92 -2.17 1.39
CA GLY A 16 2.18 -0.93 1.48
C GLY A 16 1.31 -0.66 0.27
N VAL A 17 0.42 0.32 0.41
CA VAL A 17 -0.35 0.90 -0.69
C VAL A 17 0.07 2.36 -0.85
N VAL A 18 0.40 2.79 -2.07
CA VAL A 18 0.79 4.19 -2.36
C VAL A 18 -0.32 5.12 -1.88
N SER A 19 0.03 6.09 -1.01
CA SER A 19 -0.95 7.02 -0.43
C SER A 19 -0.65 8.46 -0.85
N TYR A 20 0.50 9.00 -0.46
CA TYR A 20 0.86 10.39 -0.71
C TYR A 20 2.30 10.49 -1.22
N ASN A 21 2.48 11.43 -2.13
CA ASN A 21 3.76 11.85 -2.66
C ASN A 21 3.80 13.39 -2.67
N ASN A 22 4.99 13.97 -2.59
CA ASN A 22 5.14 15.41 -2.53
C ASN A 22 4.78 16.04 -3.89
N GLN A 23 3.62 16.72 -3.96
CA GLN A 23 3.15 17.44 -5.15
C GLN A 23 3.04 16.59 -6.42
N GLY A 24 2.71 15.30 -6.30
CA GLY A 24 2.65 14.40 -7.47
C GLY A 24 4.02 13.92 -7.98
N ASN A 25 5.12 14.48 -7.47
CA ASN A 25 6.46 13.98 -7.73
C ASN A 25 6.73 12.78 -6.80
N CYS A 26 7.37 11.73 -7.32
CA CYS A 26 7.73 10.53 -6.55
C CYS A 26 9.25 10.43 -6.29
N ASP A 27 10.05 11.33 -6.88
CA ASP A 27 11.50 11.34 -6.79
C ASP A 27 11.98 12.67 -6.19
N TYR A 28 12.18 12.67 -4.87
CA TYR A 28 12.60 13.82 -4.09
C TYR A 28 13.38 13.35 -2.84
N PRO A 29 14.52 13.96 -2.48
CA PRO A 29 15.42 13.46 -1.44
C PRO A 29 15.09 13.95 -0.02
N ASP A 30 14.21 14.96 0.09
CA ASP A 30 13.96 15.72 1.31
C ASP A 30 12.90 15.11 2.21
N VAL A 31 11.90 14.45 1.62
CA VAL A 31 10.85 13.73 2.36
C VAL A 31 10.65 12.32 1.77
N PRO A 32 10.18 11.34 2.56
CA PRO A 32 9.85 10.03 2.02
C PRO A 32 8.50 10.03 1.28
N ASN A 33 8.31 9.06 0.39
CA ASN A 33 6.96 8.70 -0.09
C ASN A 33 6.19 8.00 1.04
N ILE A 34 4.89 8.27 1.13
CA ILE A 34 4.04 7.75 2.21
C ILE A 34 3.16 6.61 1.68
N TYR A 35 3.14 5.51 2.43
CA TYR A 35 2.40 4.30 2.09
C TYR A 35 1.51 3.87 3.27
N THR A 36 0.32 3.34 2.96
CA THR A 36 -0.54 2.68 3.94
C THR A 36 0.00 1.29 4.23
N ASP A 37 0.36 1.03 5.49
CA ASP A 37 0.88 -0.27 5.95
C ASP A 37 -0.21 -1.36 5.89
N ILE A 38 -0.03 -2.34 5.01
CA ILE A 38 -1.00 -3.43 4.78
C ILE A 38 -1.15 -4.32 6.03
N SER A 39 -0.08 -4.49 6.81
CA SER A 39 -0.08 -5.43 7.95
C SER A 39 -1.12 -5.06 9.01
N LYS A 40 -1.34 -3.75 9.23
CA LYS A 40 -2.33 -3.22 10.18
C LYS A 40 -3.77 -3.53 9.77
N TYR A 41 -4.01 -3.73 8.48
CA TYR A 41 -5.34 -3.99 7.92
C TYR A 41 -5.54 -5.45 7.51
N ALA A 42 -4.52 -6.30 7.62
CA ALA A 42 -4.60 -7.71 7.25
C ALA A 42 -5.78 -8.46 7.91
N PRO A 43 -6.13 -8.24 9.21
CA PRO A 43 -7.30 -8.88 9.80
C PRO A 43 -8.61 -8.47 9.12
N TRP A 44 -8.77 -7.17 8.85
CA TRP A 44 -9.96 -6.63 8.17
C TRP A 44 -10.06 -7.12 6.72
N ILE A 45 -8.95 -7.10 5.97
CA ILE A 45 -8.91 -7.61 4.58
C ILE A 45 -9.36 -9.08 4.56
N ASN A 46 -8.82 -9.91 5.46
CA ASN A 46 -9.16 -11.32 5.54
C ASN A 46 -10.62 -11.56 5.92
N ASP A 47 -11.18 -10.75 6.83
CA ASP A 47 -12.58 -10.84 7.21
C ASP A 47 -13.51 -10.52 6.03
N ILE A 48 -13.21 -9.45 5.26
CA ILE A 48 -13.98 -9.08 4.07
C ILE A 48 -13.90 -10.17 2.99
N LEU A 49 -12.72 -10.74 2.75
CA LEU A 49 -12.54 -11.82 1.77
C LEU A 49 -13.31 -13.09 2.15
N LYS A 50 -13.40 -13.41 3.45
CA LYS A 50 -14.20 -14.54 3.94
C LYS A 50 -15.71 -14.30 3.84
N LYS A 51 -16.14 -13.05 4.00
CA LYS A 51 -17.55 -12.63 3.90
C LYS A 51 -18.05 -12.58 2.47
N LYS A 52 -17.18 -12.25 1.51
CA LYS A 52 -17.48 -12.36 0.08
C LYS A 52 -17.46 -13.83 -0.36
N LYS A 53 -18.55 -14.55 -0.09
CA LYS A 53 -18.93 -15.73 -0.88
C LYS A 53 -19.79 -15.24 -2.04
N CYS A 54 -19.32 -15.47 -3.26
CA CYS A 54 -20.15 -15.34 -4.46
C CYS A 54 -21.27 -16.39 -4.43
#